data_AF-A0A7W0F178-F1
#
_entry.id   AF-A0A7W0F178-F1
#
_cell.length_a   1.000
_cell.length_b   1.000
_cell.length_c   1.000
_cell.angle_alpha   90.00
_cell.angle_beta   90.00
_cell.angle_gamma   90.00
#
_symmetry.space_group_name_H-M   'P 1'
#
loop_
_entity.id
_entity.type
_entity.pdbx_description
1 polymer ?
#
loop_
_entity_poly.entity_id
_entity_poly.type
_entity_poly.pdbx_seq_one_letter_code
_entity_poly.pdbx_strand_id
1 'polypeptide(L)'
;MPITSIMVKNFKGATFEQPLGKLNLFIGPNGAGKSARSGAILLTRLGFVPGSSKANPEIYSAYAGNAKDQMSVGFTANGLSFERIFIKKRGGAVSQKFTIGGSHNQTKEDFASYLKTKAPSIFDLENFFSLSDQKKIDLIFAMFPPSGDPVKLTNEIEDKSEEVKRKQKTSTELEGIVSRLTKSRTELKLPAGNLASVKEEISKIEEALANARAELTKVVKDRIESEAKLKAEAAIQPAIDSLEATRQQAESSLKAKTDRAGLIPMASTAISSITRILETLKGAGCDTCAAVMTAKAEFKKHKSQEMRF
;
A
#
# COMPACT_ATOMS: atom_id res chain seq x y z
N MET A 1 5.78 -21.44 23.37
CA MET A 1 4.55 -22.26 23.39
C MET A 1 4.95 -23.73 23.50
N PRO A 2 4.59 -24.46 24.57
CA PRO A 2 5.05 -25.83 24.76
C PRO A 2 4.27 -26.83 23.90
N ILE A 3 4.95 -27.86 23.42
CA ILE A 3 4.33 -29.04 22.82
C ILE A 3 3.88 -29.96 23.96
N THR A 4 2.64 -30.44 23.89
CA THR A 4 1.96 -31.19 24.96
C THR A 4 1.77 -32.67 24.63
N SER A 5 1.70 -33.04 23.36
CA SER A 5 1.68 -34.44 22.93
C SER A 5 2.27 -34.61 21.54
N ILE A 6 2.76 -35.81 21.25
CA ILE A 6 3.21 -36.24 19.92
C ILE A 6 2.29 -37.38 19.47
N MET A 7 1.80 -37.31 18.23
CA MET A 7 0.97 -38.33 17.60
C MET A 7 1.72 -38.89 16.40
N VAL A 8 1.86 -40.20 16.34
CA VAL A 8 2.61 -40.88 15.29
C VAL A 8 1.86 -42.12 14.85
N LYS A 9 1.70 -42.28 13.54
CA LYS A 9 1.18 -43.50 12.92
C LYS A 9 2.10 -43.94 11.80
N ASN A 10 2.63 -45.16 11.91
CA ASN A 10 3.45 -45.79 10.87
C ASN A 10 4.70 -44.97 10.47
N PHE A 11 5.33 -44.27 11.41
CA PHE A 11 6.58 -43.54 11.17
C PHE A 11 7.75 -44.27 11.81
N LYS A 12 8.76 -44.61 11.01
CA LYS A 12 9.91 -45.45 11.35
C LYS A 12 9.52 -46.77 12.04
N GLY A 13 8.42 -47.37 11.58
CA GLY A 13 7.88 -48.61 12.13
C GLY A 13 7.17 -48.47 13.48
N ALA A 14 6.93 -47.24 13.96
CA ALA A 14 6.27 -46.98 15.23
C ALA A 14 4.91 -46.32 15.04
N THR A 15 3.97 -46.67 15.92
CA THR A 15 2.66 -46.02 16.07
C THR A 15 2.45 -45.79 17.56
N PHE A 16 2.30 -44.53 17.96
CA PHE A 16 2.11 -44.16 19.35
C PHE A 16 1.51 -42.76 19.45
N GLU A 17 0.80 -42.53 20.54
CA GLU A 17 0.49 -41.19 21.04
C GLU A 17 1.17 -41.05 22.39
N GLN A 18 1.95 -39.99 22.56
CA GLN A 18 2.73 -39.79 23.78
C GLN A 18 2.54 -38.38 24.33
N PRO A 19 2.02 -38.22 25.56
CA PRO A 19 2.00 -36.93 26.24
C PRO A 19 3.43 -36.48 26.58
N LEU A 20 3.65 -35.18 26.56
CA LEU A 20 4.92 -34.54 26.89
C LEU A 20 4.76 -33.64 28.11
N GLY A 21 5.70 -33.76 29.06
CA GLY A 21 5.88 -32.81 30.14
C GLY A 21 6.68 -31.58 29.71
N LYS A 22 7.04 -30.73 30.68
CA LYS A 22 7.94 -29.58 30.45
C LYS A 22 9.35 -30.02 30.06
N LEU A 23 9.84 -31.10 30.69
CA LEU A 23 11.13 -31.72 30.44
C LEU A 23 10.87 -33.21 30.19
N ASN A 24 11.35 -33.72 29.06
CA ASN A 24 11.17 -35.13 28.70
C ASN A 24 12.55 -35.70 28.32
N LEU A 25 12.89 -36.82 28.95
CA LEU A 25 14.09 -37.59 28.62
C LEU A 25 13.67 -38.93 28.04
N PHE A 26 14.08 -39.21 26.80
CA PHE A 26 13.79 -40.47 26.12
C PHE A 26 15.00 -41.40 26.16
N ILE A 27 14.92 -42.43 27.01
CA ILE A 27 15.94 -43.49 27.13
C ILE A 27 15.39 -44.81 26.60
N GLY A 28 16.30 -45.73 26.24
CA GLY A 28 15.96 -47.05 25.74
C GLY A 28 17.03 -47.62 24.79
N PRO A 29 16.90 -48.88 24.38
CA PRO A 29 17.86 -49.52 23.48
C PRO A 29 17.89 -48.88 22.08
N ASN A 30 18.90 -49.22 21.29
CA ASN A 30 18.96 -48.83 19.89
C ASN A 30 17.77 -49.42 19.13
N GLY A 31 17.17 -48.64 18.23
CA GLY A 31 15.95 -49.03 17.53
C GLY A 31 14.63 -48.81 18.27
N ALA A 32 14.63 -48.44 19.57
CA ALA A 32 13.41 -48.18 20.35
C ALA A 32 12.57 -46.95 19.91
N GLY A 33 12.89 -46.34 18.76
CA GLY A 33 12.17 -45.18 18.24
C GLY A 33 12.46 -43.86 18.97
N LYS A 34 13.58 -43.73 19.68
CA LYS A 34 13.98 -42.45 20.34
C LYS A 34 14.00 -41.30 19.32
N SER A 35 14.73 -41.48 18.22
CA SER A 35 14.82 -40.51 17.12
C SER A 35 13.55 -40.41 16.27
N ALA A 36 12.58 -41.33 16.43
CA ALA A 36 11.28 -41.22 15.77
C ALA A 36 10.43 -40.11 16.37
N ARG A 37 10.56 -39.86 17.69
CA ARG A 37 9.82 -38.80 18.41
C ARG A 37 10.26 -37.41 17.96
N SER A 38 11.56 -37.14 17.98
CA SER A 38 12.12 -35.88 17.49
C SER A 38 11.89 -35.70 15.99
N GLY A 39 12.07 -36.78 15.20
CA GLY A 39 11.80 -36.78 13.76
C GLY A 39 10.34 -36.47 13.41
N ALA A 40 9.37 -36.97 14.18
CA ALA A 40 7.95 -36.68 13.97
C ALA A 40 7.64 -35.20 14.18
N ILE A 41 8.20 -34.58 15.24
CA ILE A 41 8.05 -33.15 15.50
C ILE A 41 8.65 -32.33 14.34
N LEU A 42 9.88 -32.66 13.93
CA LEU A 42 10.58 -32.00 12.82
C LEU A 42 9.80 -32.11 11.52
N LEU A 43 9.37 -33.32 11.15
CA LEU A 43 8.63 -33.57 9.92
C LEU A 43 7.27 -32.84 9.93
N THR A 44 6.59 -32.78 11.08
CA THR A 44 5.33 -32.03 11.22
C THR A 44 5.54 -30.53 11.02
N ARG A 45 6.59 -29.95 11.60
CA ARG A 45 6.83 -28.49 11.53
C ARG A 45 7.45 -28.05 10.21
N LEU A 46 8.53 -28.70 9.80
CA LEU A 46 9.36 -28.31 8.66
C LEU A 46 8.87 -28.92 7.34
N GLY A 47 8.14 -30.04 7.41
CA GLY A 47 7.72 -30.80 6.22
C GLY A 47 8.80 -31.75 5.69
N PHE A 48 9.99 -31.78 6.30
CA PHE A 48 11.08 -32.72 6.03
C PHE A 48 11.87 -32.99 7.32
N VAL A 49 12.75 -33.99 7.31
CA VAL A 49 13.71 -34.23 8.38
C VAL A 49 15.09 -33.73 7.91
N PRO A 50 15.81 -32.90 8.68
CA PRO A 50 17.18 -32.49 8.34
C PRO A 50 18.08 -33.68 8.01
N GLY A 51 18.96 -33.50 7.03
CA GLY A 51 19.81 -34.59 6.50
C GLY A 51 19.09 -35.58 5.58
N SER A 52 17.83 -35.35 5.23
CA SER A 52 17.06 -36.20 4.29
C SER A 52 16.46 -35.39 3.14
N SER A 53 15.91 -36.10 2.16
CA SER A 53 15.22 -35.48 1.03
C SER A 53 13.99 -34.70 1.46
N LYS A 54 13.68 -33.64 0.70
CA LYS A 54 12.47 -32.83 0.85
C LYS A 54 11.31 -33.34 -0.01
N ALA A 55 11.55 -34.32 -0.89
CA ALA A 55 10.53 -34.85 -1.79
C ALA A 55 9.60 -35.83 -1.06
N ASN A 56 8.29 -35.62 -1.16
CA ASN A 56 7.28 -36.45 -0.48
C ASN A 56 7.42 -37.97 -0.73
N PRO A 57 7.69 -38.45 -1.96
CA PRO A 57 7.88 -39.88 -2.21
C PRO A 57 9.10 -40.44 -1.48
N GLU A 58 10.19 -39.68 -1.43
CA GLU A 58 11.43 -40.08 -0.76
C GLU A 58 11.30 -40.05 0.75
N ILE A 59 10.64 -39.03 1.30
CA ILE A 59 10.27 -38.95 2.73
C ILE A 59 9.43 -40.17 3.12
N TYR A 60 8.39 -40.49 2.33
CA TYR A 60 7.55 -41.66 2.61
C TYR A 60 8.36 -42.95 2.54
N SER A 61 9.17 -43.13 1.49
CA SER A 61 10.01 -44.33 1.34
C SER A 61 10.98 -44.52 2.50
N ALA A 62 11.63 -43.43 2.93
CA ALA A 62 12.62 -43.47 4.01
C ALA A 62 12.00 -43.71 5.39
N TYR A 63 10.76 -43.25 5.62
CA TYR A 63 10.19 -43.18 6.96
C TYR A 63 8.89 -43.93 7.20
N ALA A 64 8.11 -44.31 6.18
CA ALA A 64 6.87 -45.05 6.39
C ALA A 64 7.12 -46.51 6.81
N GLY A 65 8.37 -47.00 6.69
CA GLY A 65 8.71 -48.39 6.94
C GLY A 65 7.90 -49.33 6.03
N ASN A 66 7.29 -50.36 6.62
CA ASN A 66 6.47 -51.36 5.89
C ASN A 66 4.99 -50.96 5.79
N ALA A 67 4.63 -49.71 6.06
CA ALA A 67 3.24 -49.27 6.02
C ALA A 67 2.72 -49.20 4.58
N LYS A 68 1.66 -49.97 4.31
CA LYS A 68 1.16 -50.18 2.96
C LYS A 68 0.55 -48.90 2.35
N ASP A 69 -0.17 -48.11 3.15
CA ASP A 69 -1.04 -47.07 2.58
C ASP A 69 -0.85 -45.66 3.14
N GLN A 70 -0.57 -45.52 4.45
CA GLN A 70 -0.57 -44.23 5.13
C GLN A 70 0.46 -44.15 6.26
N MET A 71 1.11 -42.99 6.35
CA MET A 71 1.96 -42.55 7.45
C MET A 71 1.46 -41.20 7.95
N SER A 72 1.38 -40.99 9.26
CA SER A 72 1.09 -39.68 9.83
C SER A 72 1.98 -39.31 11.00
N VAL A 73 2.27 -38.02 11.08
CA VAL A 73 3.04 -37.41 12.15
C VAL A 73 2.33 -36.14 12.60
N GLY A 74 2.32 -35.89 13.89
CA GLY A 74 1.69 -34.73 14.46
C GLY A 74 2.11 -34.42 15.88
N PHE A 75 1.75 -33.24 16.33
CA PHE A 75 1.90 -32.84 17.73
C PHE A 75 0.80 -31.87 18.14
N THR A 76 0.57 -31.75 19.44
CA THR A 76 -0.38 -30.79 20.02
C THR A 76 0.35 -29.64 20.68
N ALA A 77 0.02 -28.41 20.29
CA ALA A 77 0.55 -27.18 20.90
C ALA A 77 -0.60 -26.19 21.10
N ASN A 78 -0.63 -25.53 22.26
CA ASN A 78 -1.70 -24.58 22.64
C ASN A 78 -3.13 -25.12 22.46
N GLY A 79 -3.37 -26.40 22.77
CA GLY A 79 -4.68 -27.04 22.60
C GLY A 79 -5.09 -27.33 21.16
N LEU A 80 -4.24 -27.04 20.17
CA LEU A 80 -4.46 -27.38 18.76
C LEU A 80 -3.56 -28.54 18.35
N SER A 81 -4.16 -29.55 17.73
CA SER A 81 -3.44 -30.66 17.10
C SER A 81 -3.01 -30.26 15.68
N PHE A 82 -1.75 -30.54 15.34
CA PHE A 82 -1.20 -30.37 14.01
C PHE A 82 -0.79 -31.73 13.49
N GLU A 83 -1.34 -32.16 12.36
CA GLU A 83 -1.00 -33.46 11.77
C GLU A 83 -0.70 -33.31 10.27
N ARG A 84 0.40 -33.95 9.83
CA ARG A 84 0.71 -34.20 8.44
C ARG A 84 0.49 -35.67 8.14
N ILE A 85 -0.30 -35.94 7.12
CA ILE A 85 -0.64 -37.29 6.67
C ILE A 85 -0.07 -37.47 5.27
N PHE A 86 0.72 -38.52 5.07
CA PHE A 86 1.24 -38.94 3.77
C PHE A 86 0.51 -40.20 3.34
N ILE A 87 -0.05 -40.18 2.13
CA ILE A 87 -0.86 -41.27 1.56
C ILE A 87 -0.24 -41.69 0.24
N LYS A 88 0.16 -42.96 0.15
CA LYS A 88 0.68 -43.56 -1.08
C LYS A 88 -0.49 -43.98 -1.97
N LYS A 89 -0.53 -43.46 -3.21
CA LYS A 89 -1.56 -43.78 -4.21
C LYS A 89 -1.19 -45.05 -4.98
N ARG A 90 -2.20 -45.71 -5.57
CA ARG A 90 -2.02 -46.77 -6.57
C ARG A 90 -1.27 -46.17 -7.77
N GLY A 91 0.02 -46.50 -7.91
CA GLY A 91 0.94 -45.85 -8.86
C GLY A 91 2.21 -45.28 -8.22
N GLY A 92 2.35 -45.36 -6.90
CA GLY A 92 3.58 -44.97 -6.19
C GLY A 92 3.71 -43.47 -5.86
N ALA A 93 2.86 -42.62 -6.45
CA ALA A 93 2.78 -41.21 -6.08
C ALA A 93 2.33 -41.03 -4.62
N VAL A 94 2.95 -40.10 -3.90
CA VAL A 94 2.62 -39.81 -2.50
C VAL A 94 1.94 -38.45 -2.41
N SER A 95 0.72 -38.45 -1.87
CA SER A 95 -0.04 -37.23 -1.57
C SER A 95 0.07 -36.86 -0.10
N GLN A 96 -0.07 -35.57 0.19
CA GLN A 96 0.00 -35.02 1.54
C GLN A 96 -1.34 -34.38 1.91
N LYS A 97 -1.81 -34.63 3.13
CA LYS A 97 -2.97 -33.97 3.74
C LYS A 97 -2.57 -33.35 5.08
N PHE A 98 -3.30 -32.31 5.46
CA PHE A 98 -3.08 -31.54 6.67
C PHE A 98 -4.32 -31.54 7.54
N THR A 99 -4.14 -31.73 8.84
CA THR A 99 -5.20 -31.62 9.85
C THR A 99 -4.80 -30.60 10.91
N ILE A 100 -5.72 -29.69 11.26
CA ILE A 100 -5.54 -28.72 12.34
C ILE A 100 -6.75 -28.80 13.28
N GLY A 101 -6.54 -29.12 14.56
CA GLY A 101 -7.61 -29.20 15.55
C GLY A 101 -8.72 -30.19 15.19
N GLY A 102 -8.37 -31.28 14.48
CA GLY A 102 -9.32 -32.27 13.96
C GLY A 102 -10.01 -31.89 12.64
N SER A 103 -9.84 -30.67 12.12
CA SER A 103 -10.35 -30.30 10.80
C SER A 103 -9.44 -30.84 9.70
N HIS A 104 -9.99 -31.67 8.82
CA HIS A 104 -9.26 -32.34 7.73
C HIS A 104 -9.16 -31.48 6.46
N ASN A 105 -8.19 -31.83 5.60
CA ASN A 105 -7.98 -31.26 4.26
C ASN A 105 -7.67 -29.75 4.25
N GLN A 106 -6.93 -29.28 5.26
CA GLN A 106 -6.42 -27.92 5.27
C GLN A 106 -5.42 -27.70 4.12
N THR A 107 -5.35 -26.48 3.59
CA THR A 107 -4.34 -26.15 2.58
C THR A 107 -2.94 -26.14 3.19
N LYS A 108 -1.91 -26.24 2.36
CA LYS A 108 -0.51 -26.20 2.84
C LYS A 108 -0.18 -24.82 3.42
N GLU A 109 -0.74 -23.78 2.82
CA GLU A 109 -0.57 -22.37 3.17
C GLU A 109 -1.22 -22.08 4.52
N ASP A 110 -2.46 -22.53 4.73
CA ASP A 110 -3.15 -22.40 6.02
C ASP A 110 -2.39 -23.14 7.11
N PHE A 111 -2.00 -24.39 6.86
CA PHE A 111 -1.21 -25.18 7.81
C PHE A 111 0.10 -24.49 8.18
N ALA A 112 0.82 -23.92 7.21
CA ALA A 112 2.04 -23.18 7.47
C ALA A 112 1.79 -21.88 8.28
N SER A 113 0.69 -21.17 7.99
CA SER A 113 0.29 -19.95 8.70
C SER A 113 -0.05 -20.23 10.17
N TYR A 114 -0.85 -21.26 10.43
CA TYR A 114 -1.19 -21.68 11.79
C TYR A 114 0.05 -22.16 12.56
N LEU A 115 0.95 -22.92 11.92
CA LEU A 115 2.19 -23.32 12.56
C LEU A 115 3.09 -22.13 12.91
N LYS A 116 3.15 -21.08 12.09
CA LYS A 116 3.92 -19.86 12.38
C LYS A 116 3.38 -19.10 13.59
N THR A 117 2.07 -19.08 13.78
CA THR A 117 1.41 -18.26 14.82
C THR A 117 1.13 -19.01 16.11
N LYS A 118 0.85 -20.33 16.04
CA LYS A 118 0.35 -21.13 17.18
C LYS A 118 1.28 -22.27 17.59
N ALA A 119 2.30 -22.61 16.82
CA ALA A 119 3.26 -23.64 17.18
C ALA A 119 4.66 -23.04 17.47
N PRO A 120 5.46 -23.69 18.33
CA PRO A 120 6.82 -23.25 18.57
C PRO A 120 7.67 -23.27 17.29
N SER A 121 8.61 -22.33 17.21
CA SER A 121 9.68 -22.36 16.21
C SER A 121 10.66 -23.47 16.56
N ILE A 122 11.06 -24.24 15.56
CA ILE A 122 12.11 -25.25 15.70
C ILE A 122 13.34 -24.73 15.00
N PHE A 123 14.47 -24.79 15.71
CA PHE A 123 15.75 -24.36 15.20
C PHE A 123 16.58 -25.58 14.83
N ASP A 124 16.93 -25.68 13.55
CA ASP A 124 17.87 -26.68 13.05
C ASP A 124 19.28 -26.08 13.08
N LEU A 125 20.07 -26.52 14.07
CA LEU A 125 21.43 -26.05 14.28
C LEU A 125 22.35 -26.38 13.10
N GLU A 126 22.23 -27.59 12.54
CA GLU A 126 23.10 -28.06 11.47
C GLU A 126 22.86 -27.24 10.19
N ASN A 127 21.60 -27.05 9.84
CA ASN A 127 21.24 -26.19 8.72
C ASN A 127 21.62 -24.73 9.00
N PHE A 128 21.48 -24.23 10.23
CA PHE A 128 21.87 -22.86 10.56
C PHE A 128 23.37 -22.59 10.37
N PHE A 129 24.23 -23.51 10.79
CA PHE A 129 25.68 -23.33 10.64
C PHE A 129 26.14 -23.38 9.19
N SER A 130 25.40 -24.07 8.30
CA SER A 130 25.71 -24.11 6.86
C SER A 130 25.19 -22.91 6.08
N LEU A 131 24.37 -22.03 6.68
CA LEU A 131 23.90 -20.80 6.04
C LEU A 131 25.01 -19.74 5.98
N SER A 132 24.92 -18.84 4.98
CA SER A 132 25.73 -17.62 4.96
C SER A 132 25.34 -16.68 6.10
N ASP A 133 26.25 -15.79 6.51
CA ASP A 133 26.01 -14.90 7.66
C ASP A 133 24.81 -13.99 7.46
N GLN A 134 24.57 -13.51 6.23
CA GLN A 134 23.35 -12.76 5.90
C GLN A 134 22.08 -13.59 6.18
N LYS A 135 22.05 -14.85 5.73
CA LYS A 135 20.90 -15.73 5.95
C LYS A 135 20.72 -16.13 7.41
N LYS A 136 21.83 -16.20 8.18
CA LYS A 136 21.77 -16.41 9.64
C LYS A 136 21.09 -15.22 10.32
N ILE A 137 21.47 -14.00 9.95
CA ILE A 137 20.85 -12.77 10.46
C ILE A 137 19.35 -12.75 10.10
N ASP A 138 19.01 -13.03 8.84
CA ASP A 138 17.62 -13.07 8.39
C ASP A 138 16.79 -14.11 9.17
N LEU A 139 17.36 -15.30 9.43
CA LEU A 139 16.68 -16.34 10.20
C LEU A 139 16.48 -15.93 11.67
N ILE A 140 17.49 -15.29 12.29
CA ILE A 140 17.38 -14.79 13.67
C ILE A 140 16.29 -13.73 13.74
N PHE A 141 16.25 -12.77 12.81
CA PHE A 141 15.20 -11.76 12.77
C PHE A 141 13.82 -12.34 12.47
N ALA A 142 13.73 -13.40 11.67
CA ALA A 142 12.46 -14.10 11.46
C ALA A 142 11.95 -14.80 12.73
N MET A 143 12.85 -15.30 13.59
CA MET A 143 12.47 -15.94 14.86
C MET A 143 12.23 -14.95 15.98
N PHE A 144 13.02 -13.88 16.01
CA PHE A 144 13.02 -12.82 17.01
C PHE A 144 12.91 -11.49 16.27
N PRO A 145 11.70 -11.17 15.76
CA PRO A 145 11.50 -9.89 15.10
C PRO A 145 11.88 -8.79 16.10
N PRO A 146 12.75 -7.85 15.71
CA PRO A 146 13.11 -6.75 16.59
C PRO A 146 11.84 -6.00 16.97
N SER A 147 11.78 -5.49 18.19
CA SER A 147 10.61 -4.76 18.69
C SER A 147 10.34 -3.44 17.95
N GLY A 148 11.26 -3.01 17.09
CA GLY A 148 11.10 -1.86 16.20
C GLY A 148 10.91 -2.29 14.75
N ASP A 149 10.30 -1.42 13.95
CA ASP A 149 10.16 -1.61 12.51
C ASP A 149 11.47 -1.19 11.82
N PRO A 150 12.32 -2.13 11.38
CA PRO A 150 13.61 -1.79 10.78
C PRO A 150 13.43 -1.01 9.47
N VAL A 151 12.29 -1.16 8.77
CA VAL A 151 11.98 -0.42 7.55
C VAL A 151 11.73 1.04 7.89
N LYS A 152 10.97 1.34 8.96
CA LYS A 152 10.80 2.71 9.46
C LYS A 152 12.12 3.35 9.84
N LEU A 153 12.97 2.62 10.58
CA LEU A 153 14.30 3.12 10.94
C LEU A 153 15.16 3.41 9.72
N THR A 154 15.08 2.56 8.69
CA THR A 154 15.82 2.77 7.44
C THR A 154 15.34 4.02 6.72
N ASN A 155 14.03 4.21 6.61
CA ASN A 155 13.43 5.40 6.00
C ASN A 155 13.78 6.67 6.79
N GLU A 156 13.71 6.63 8.12
CA GLU A 156 14.11 7.76 8.97
C GLU A 156 15.60 8.12 8.81
N ILE A 157 16.47 7.12 8.67
CA ILE A 157 17.90 7.33 8.39
C ILE A 157 18.09 8.00 7.02
N GLU A 158 17.34 7.56 6.00
CA GLU A 158 17.41 8.11 4.65
C GLU A 158 16.92 9.56 4.61
N ASP A 159 15.76 9.85 5.20
CA ASP A 159 15.20 11.21 5.32
C ASP A 159 16.16 12.15 6.05
N LYS A 160 16.74 11.72 7.19
CA LYS A 160 17.73 12.54 7.91
C LYS A 160 19.03 12.71 7.14
N SER A 161 19.45 11.71 6.36
CA SER A 161 20.63 11.81 5.50
C SER A 161 20.41 12.85 4.39
N GLU A 162 19.22 12.90 3.79
CA GLU A 162 18.87 13.94 2.83
C GLU A 162 18.82 15.34 3.46
N GLU A 163 18.26 15.45 4.68
CA GLU A 163 18.21 16.71 5.42
C GLU A 163 19.62 17.25 5.70
N VAL A 164 20.53 16.38 6.14
CA VAL A 164 21.95 16.71 6.35
C VAL A 164 22.59 17.20 5.05
N LYS A 165 22.37 16.49 3.93
CA LYS A 165 22.90 16.91 2.62
C LYS A 165 22.38 18.29 2.20
N ARG A 166 21.09 18.59 2.42
CA ARG A 166 20.51 19.91 2.12
C ARG A 166 21.15 21.00 2.98
N LYS A 167 21.23 20.80 4.29
CA LYS A 167 21.86 21.74 5.22
C LYS A 167 23.32 21.99 4.87
N GLN A 168 24.05 20.95 4.46
CA GLN A 168 25.44 21.06 4.08
C GLN A 168 25.63 21.87 2.79
N LYS A 169 24.76 21.69 1.77
CA LYS A 169 24.75 22.55 0.57
C LYS A 169 24.52 24.02 0.92
N THR A 170 23.52 24.31 1.77
CA THR A 170 23.24 25.68 2.20
C THR A 170 24.42 26.30 2.97
N SER A 171 25.10 25.52 3.82
CA SER A 171 26.31 25.98 4.52
C SER A 171 27.39 26.40 3.53
N THR A 172 27.67 25.55 2.53
CA THR A 172 28.68 25.85 1.49
C THR A 172 28.30 27.07 0.64
N GLU A 173 27.02 27.25 0.31
CA GLU A 173 26.53 28.42 -0.42
C GLU A 173 26.71 29.71 0.41
N LEU A 174 26.35 29.69 1.69
CA LEU A 174 26.52 30.81 2.60
C LEU A 174 27.99 31.17 2.81
N GLU A 175 28.86 30.17 3.00
CA GLU A 175 30.32 30.37 3.06
C GLU A 175 30.85 31.04 1.78
N GLY A 176 30.34 30.64 0.61
CA GLY A 176 30.66 31.27 -0.67
C GLY A 176 30.16 32.72 -0.78
N ILE A 177 29.01 33.05 -0.21
CA ILE A 177 28.49 34.43 -0.13
C ILE A 177 29.36 35.27 0.80
N VAL A 178 29.67 34.77 2.00
CA VAL A 178 30.51 35.47 2.97
C VAL A 178 31.89 35.75 2.38
N SER A 179 32.49 34.78 1.70
CA SER A 179 33.77 34.95 1.00
C SER A 179 33.70 36.05 -0.07
N ARG A 180 32.64 36.06 -0.89
CA ARG A 180 32.43 37.11 -1.91
C ARG A 180 32.22 38.50 -1.30
N LEU A 181 31.38 38.61 -0.27
CA LEU A 181 31.16 39.88 0.44
C LEU A 181 32.43 40.39 1.12
N THR A 182 33.23 39.49 1.69
CA THR A 182 34.51 39.85 2.31
C THR A 182 35.48 40.41 1.27
N LYS A 183 35.59 39.78 0.09
CA LYS A 183 36.40 40.29 -1.03
C LYS A 183 35.91 41.65 -1.52
N SER A 184 34.59 41.78 -1.77
CA SER A 184 33.99 43.04 -2.21
C SER A 184 34.23 44.17 -1.20
N ARG A 185 34.14 43.87 0.10
CA ARG A 185 34.45 44.82 1.18
C ARG A 185 35.90 45.28 1.15
N THR A 186 36.85 44.37 0.89
CA THR A 186 38.28 44.74 0.80
C THR A 186 38.63 45.49 -0.48
N GLU A 187 37.89 45.26 -1.57
CA GLU A 187 38.10 45.91 -2.88
C GLU A 187 37.41 47.27 -3.01
N LEU A 188 36.43 47.56 -2.15
CA LEU A 188 35.75 48.84 -2.06
C LEU A 188 36.76 49.93 -1.63
N LYS A 189 37.39 50.55 -2.63
CA LYS A 189 38.15 51.79 -2.46
C LYS A 189 37.16 52.89 -2.11
N LEU A 190 37.06 53.19 -0.82
CA LEU A 190 36.34 54.37 -0.35
C LEU A 190 36.93 55.60 -1.04
N PRO A 191 36.10 56.47 -1.67
CA PRO A 191 36.60 57.67 -2.30
C PRO A 191 37.29 58.54 -1.25
N ALA A 192 38.51 59.00 -1.56
CA ALA A 192 39.23 59.97 -0.76
C ALA A 192 38.54 61.34 -0.90
N GLY A 193 37.44 61.53 -0.17
CA GLY A 193 36.64 62.75 -0.18
C GLY A 193 36.22 63.12 1.24
N ASN A 194 36.10 64.43 1.49
CA ASN A 194 35.55 64.95 2.74
C ASN A 194 34.09 64.46 2.89
N LEU A 195 33.71 63.95 4.06
CA LEU A 195 32.39 63.36 4.37
C LEU A 195 31.20 64.24 3.91
N ALA A 196 31.40 65.56 3.83
CA ALA A 196 30.40 66.51 3.34
C ALA A 196 30.07 66.32 1.85
N SER A 197 31.07 66.12 0.99
CA SER A 197 30.87 65.98 -0.47
C SER A 197 30.16 64.68 -0.82
N VAL A 198 30.50 63.59 -0.11
CA VAL A 198 29.85 62.28 -0.31
C VAL A 198 28.39 62.32 0.14
N LYS A 199 28.06 63.07 1.19
CA LYS A 199 26.66 63.23 1.66
C LYS A 199 25.81 64.03 0.66
N GLU A 200 26.35 65.07 0.05
CA GLU A 200 25.64 65.82 -1.00
C GLU A 200 25.39 64.95 -2.24
N GLU A 201 26.36 64.12 -2.62
CA GLU A 201 26.21 63.22 -3.75
C GLU A 201 25.18 62.11 -3.48
N ILE A 202 25.18 61.55 -2.26
CA ILE A 202 24.13 60.62 -1.80
C ILE A 202 22.75 61.28 -1.86
N SER A 203 22.61 62.50 -1.34
CA SER A 203 21.33 63.23 -1.35
C SER A 203 20.81 63.45 -2.78
N LYS A 204 21.68 63.80 -3.73
CA LYS A 204 21.31 63.97 -5.15
C LYS A 204 20.88 62.66 -5.80
N ILE A 205 21.58 61.56 -5.49
CA ILE A 205 21.24 60.24 -6.01
C ILE A 205 19.92 59.75 -5.41
N GLU A 206 19.68 59.95 -4.11
CA GLU A 206 18.43 59.59 -3.45
C GLU A 206 17.23 60.36 -4.01
N GLU A 207 17.40 61.66 -4.29
CA GLU A 207 16.39 62.49 -4.93
C GLU A 207 16.10 62.03 -6.37
N ALA A 208 17.13 61.69 -7.14
CA ALA A 208 16.98 61.09 -8.46
C ALA A 208 16.25 59.73 -8.41
N LEU A 209 16.55 58.90 -7.41
CA LEU A 209 15.91 57.59 -7.20
C LEU A 209 14.43 57.75 -6.79
N ALA A 210 14.12 58.74 -5.95
CA ALA A 210 12.75 59.06 -5.58
C ALA A 210 11.94 59.54 -6.80
N ASN A 211 12.52 60.40 -7.63
CA ASN A 211 11.90 60.88 -8.88
C ASN A 211 11.66 59.73 -9.87
N ALA A 212 12.66 58.86 -10.09
CA ALA A 212 12.52 57.69 -10.95
C ALA A 212 11.44 56.71 -10.46
N ARG A 213 11.33 56.50 -9.13
CA ARG A 213 10.26 55.67 -8.54
C ARG A 213 8.88 56.29 -8.73
N ALA A 214 8.75 57.61 -8.58
CA ALA A 214 7.49 58.30 -8.81
C ALA A 214 7.05 58.21 -10.28
N GLU A 215 8.00 58.33 -11.21
CA GLU A 215 7.76 58.18 -12.65
C GLU A 215 7.37 56.74 -13.03
N LEU A 216 8.07 55.74 -12.51
CA LEU A 216 7.72 54.32 -12.71
C LEU A 216 6.30 54.01 -12.20
N THR A 217 5.94 54.57 -11.04
CA THR A 217 4.60 54.38 -10.45
C THR A 217 3.51 54.99 -11.33
N LYS A 218 3.76 56.15 -11.95
CA LYS A 218 2.84 56.74 -12.93
C LYS A 218 2.69 55.86 -14.16
N VAL A 219 3.81 55.41 -14.75
CA VAL A 219 3.79 54.53 -15.94
C VAL A 219 3.04 53.22 -15.68
N VAL A 220 3.25 52.61 -14.50
CA VAL A 220 2.53 51.38 -14.12
C VAL A 220 1.04 51.66 -13.95
N LYS A 221 0.65 52.78 -13.33
CA LYS A 221 -0.76 53.16 -13.17
C LYS A 221 -1.44 53.39 -14.52
N ASP A 222 -0.82 54.13 -15.43
CA ASP A 222 -1.34 54.40 -16.78
C ASP A 222 -1.47 53.11 -17.61
N ARG A 223 -0.56 52.16 -17.42
CA ARG A 223 -0.61 50.84 -18.05
C ARG A 223 -1.77 49.99 -17.51
N ILE A 224 -1.98 49.99 -16.19
CA ILE A 224 -3.11 49.28 -15.57
C ILE A 224 -4.44 49.88 -16.06
N GLU A 225 -4.54 51.21 -16.14
CA GLU A 225 -5.76 51.89 -16.62
C GLU A 225 -6.03 51.63 -18.11
N SER A 226 -5.01 51.60 -18.96
CA SER A 226 -5.17 51.27 -20.38
C SER A 226 -5.49 49.79 -20.61
N GLU A 227 -4.85 48.87 -19.90
CA GLU A 227 -5.18 47.44 -19.94
C GLU A 227 -6.60 47.16 -19.41
N ALA A 228 -7.07 47.90 -18.39
CA ALA A 228 -8.43 47.79 -17.88
C ALA A 228 -9.47 48.28 -18.90
N LYS A 229 -9.21 49.39 -19.61
CA LYS A 229 -10.08 49.88 -20.69
C LYS A 229 -10.19 48.89 -21.85
N LEU A 230 -9.04 48.37 -22.32
CA LEU A 230 -9.02 47.38 -23.40
C LEU A 230 -9.76 46.08 -23.02
N LYS A 231 -9.62 45.62 -21.77
CA LYS A 231 -10.37 44.46 -21.26
C LYS A 231 -11.86 44.73 -21.13
N ALA A 232 -12.27 45.93 -20.73
CA ALA A 232 -13.68 46.31 -20.66
C ALA A 232 -14.31 46.35 -22.06
N GLU A 233 -13.63 46.93 -23.05
CA GLU A 233 -14.08 46.94 -24.45
C GLU A 233 -14.15 45.53 -25.04
N ALA A 234 -13.13 44.70 -24.82
CA ALA A 234 -13.12 43.31 -25.28
C ALA A 234 -14.17 42.42 -24.62
N ALA A 235 -14.62 42.74 -23.39
CA ALA A 235 -15.69 42.00 -22.71
C ALA A 235 -17.10 42.37 -23.19
N ILE A 236 -17.28 43.58 -23.74
CA ILE A 236 -18.57 44.05 -24.29
C ILE A 236 -18.78 43.51 -25.71
N GLN A 237 -17.71 43.37 -26.50
CA GLN A 237 -17.77 42.88 -27.88
C GLN A 237 -18.49 41.52 -28.06
N PRO A 238 -18.20 40.45 -27.29
CA PRO A 238 -18.91 39.17 -27.46
C PRO A 238 -20.39 39.25 -27.07
N ALA A 239 -20.77 40.17 -26.18
CA ALA A 239 -22.17 40.40 -25.84
C ALA A 239 -22.92 41.09 -27.00
N ILE A 240 -22.29 42.07 -27.65
CA ILE A 240 -22.81 42.72 -28.86
C ILE A 240 -22.93 41.70 -30.00
N ASP A 241 -21.87 40.92 -30.25
CA ASP A 241 -21.85 39.90 -31.31
C ASP A 241 -22.92 38.81 -31.07
N SER A 242 -23.16 38.44 -29.80
CA SER A 242 -24.21 37.47 -29.43
C SER A 242 -25.64 38.02 -29.64
N LEU A 243 -25.85 39.32 -29.43
CA LEU A 243 -27.13 39.98 -29.66
C LEU A 243 -27.43 40.11 -31.16
N GLU A 244 -26.41 40.41 -31.98
CA GLU A 244 -26.56 40.45 -33.44
C GLU A 244 -26.81 39.06 -34.03
N ALA A 245 -26.12 38.02 -33.53
CA ALA A 245 -26.37 36.63 -33.93
C ALA A 245 -27.80 36.17 -33.56
N THR A 246 -28.30 36.56 -32.39
CA THR A 246 -29.66 36.25 -31.95
C THR A 246 -30.71 36.95 -32.82
N ARG A 247 -30.45 38.20 -33.24
CA ARG A 247 -31.32 38.95 -34.15
C ARG A 247 -31.40 38.31 -35.55
N GLN A 248 -30.27 37.85 -36.10
CA GLN A 248 -30.24 37.15 -37.39
C GLN A 248 -30.93 35.77 -37.33
N GLN A 249 -30.82 35.04 -36.21
CA GLN A 249 -31.58 33.80 -35.99
C GLN A 249 -33.09 34.04 -35.84
N ALA A 250 -33.52 35.14 -35.21
CA ALA A 250 -34.93 35.49 -35.11
C ALA A 250 -35.53 35.88 -36.48
N GLU A 251 -34.80 36.64 -37.30
CA GLU A 251 -35.24 37.05 -38.64
C GLU A 251 -35.29 35.87 -39.63
N SER A 252 -34.40 34.88 -39.50
CA SER A 252 -34.44 33.64 -40.31
C SER A 252 -35.55 32.68 -39.86
N SER A 253 -35.85 32.63 -38.56
CA SER A 253 -36.93 31.78 -38.01
C SER A 253 -38.34 32.28 -38.35
N LEU A 254 -38.50 33.58 -38.60
CA LEU A 254 -39.77 34.20 -39.03
C LEU A 254 -40.06 34.00 -40.53
N LYS A 255 -39.05 33.70 -41.36
CA LYS A 255 -39.23 33.40 -42.79
C LYS A 255 -39.43 31.90 -43.11
N ALA A 256 -39.23 31.00 -42.14
CA ALA A 256 -39.28 29.55 -42.33
C ALA A 256 -40.49 28.86 -41.66
N LYS A 257 -41.47 29.61 -41.12
CA LYS A 257 -42.71 29.08 -40.52
C LYS A 257 -43.97 29.48 -41.30
N THR A 258 -43.98 29.15 -42.58
CA THR A 258 -45.20 28.78 -43.34
C THR A 258 -44.93 27.40 -43.88
N ASP A 259 -45.22 26.38 -43.07
CA ASP A 259 -45.74 25.07 -43.47
C ASP A 259 -45.47 24.01 -42.39
N ARG A 260 -46.50 23.19 -42.16
CA ARG A 260 -46.52 21.93 -41.40
C ARG A 260 -46.36 22.00 -39.89
N ALA A 261 -47.53 22.19 -39.27
CA ALA A 261 -47.87 21.59 -37.99
C ALA A 261 -47.79 20.04 -38.06
N GLY A 262 -47.19 19.43 -37.04
CA GLY A 262 -47.19 17.99 -36.81
C GLY A 262 -46.72 17.68 -35.39
N LEU A 263 -47.66 17.31 -34.53
CA LEU A 263 -47.49 16.96 -33.12
C LEU A 263 -46.77 15.60 -32.91
N ILE A 264 -45.90 15.52 -31.89
CA ILE A 264 -45.52 14.28 -31.19
C ILE A 264 -45.52 14.57 -29.66
N PRO A 265 -46.10 13.70 -28.81
CA PRO A 265 -46.31 13.98 -27.39
C PRO A 265 -45.07 13.68 -26.52
N MET A 266 -44.83 14.52 -25.52
CA MET A 266 -43.87 14.28 -24.45
C MET A 266 -44.50 13.44 -23.32
N ALA A 267 -43.86 12.33 -22.94
CA ALA A 267 -44.14 11.64 -21.68
C ALA A 267 -42.85 11.11 -21.00
N SER A 268 -42.70 11.52 -19.74
CA SER A 268 -41.81 11.12 -18.61
C SER A 268 -40.34 10.71 -18.81
N THR A 269 -39.45 11.71 -18.92
CA THR A 269 -37.98 11.54 -18.81
C THR A 269 -37.46 11.31 -17.38
N ALA A 270 -38.21 11.68 -16.34
CA ALA A 270 -37.68 11.68 -14.97
C ALA A 270 -37.52 10.26 -14.37
N ILE A 271 -38.48 9.36 -14.62
CA ILE A 271 -38.47 8.00 -14.05
C ILE A 271 -37.37 7.14 -14.69
N SER A 272 -37.15 7.30 -16.00
CA SER A 272 -36.07 6.60 -16.71
C SER A 272 -34.69 7.04 -16.24
N SER A 273 -34.49 8.35 -15.96
CA SER A 273 -33.25 8.87 -15.38
C SER A 273 -32.99 8.33 -13.97
N ILE A 274 -33.99 8.31 -13.08
CA ILE A 274 -33.80 7.83 -11.69
C ILE A 274 -33.51 6.32 -11.66
N THR A 275 -34.12 5.54 -12.54
CA THR A 275 -33.88 4.09 -12.65
C THR A 275 -32.43 3.79 -13.01
N ARG A 276 -31.87 4.53 -13.97
CA ARG A 276 -30.48 4.36 -14.42
C ARG A 276 -29.46 4.68 -13.33
N ILE A 277 -29.76 5.67 -12.48
CA ILE A 277 -28.91 6.04 -11.33
C ILE A 277 -28.89 4.91 -10.30
N LEU A 278 -30.05 4.29 -10.00
CA LEU A 278 -30.13 3.19 -9.03
C LEU A 278 -29.39 1.94 -9.51
N GLU A 279 -29.45 1.60 -10.80
CA GLU A 279 -28.68 0.48 -11.37
C GLU A 279 -27.17 0.72 -11.29
N THR A 280 -26.73 1.93 -11.58
CA THR A 280 -25.31 2.31 -11.52
C THR A 280 -24.77 2.21 -10.08
N LEU A 281 -25.55 2.66 -9.09
CA LEU A 281 -25.15 2.58 -7.67
C LEU A 281 -25.12 1.13 -7.15
N LYS A 282 -26.01 0.27 -7.65
CA LYS A 282 -26.01 -1.16 -7.34
C LYS A 282 -24.81 -1.87 -7.95
N GLY A 283 -24.44 -1.53 -9.19
CA GLY A 283 -23.23 -2.04 -9.83
C GLY A 283 -21.94 -1.66 -9.10
N ALA A 284 -21.94 -0.52 -8.38
CA ALA A 284 -20.83 -0.07 -7.55
C ALA A 284 -20.81 -0.68 -6.13
N GLY A 285 -21.73 -1.60 -5.79
CA GLY A 285 -21.79 -2.26 -4.48
C GLY A 285 -22.29 -1.36 -3.34
N CYS A 286 -22.96 -0.25 -3.66
CA CYS A 286 -23.36 0.77 -2.70
C CYS A 286 -24.84 0.67 -2.32
N ASP A 287 -25.28 -0.50 -1.83
CA ASP A 287 -26.71 -0.82 -1.67
C ASP A 287 -27.41 -0.14 -0.49
N THR A 288 -26.63 0.35 0.49
CA THR A 288 -27.12 0.90 1.76
C THR A 288 -26.76 2.36 2.01
N CYS A 289 -26.21 3.07 1.02
CA CYS A 289 -25.81 4.46 1.21
C CYS A 289 -26.99 5.44 1.15
N ALA A 290 -26.77 6.63 1.74
CA ALA A 290 -27.77 7.69 1.78
C ALA A 290 -28.27 8.11 0.38
N ALA A 291 -27.40 8.08 -0.64
CA ALA A 291 -27.77 8.41 -2.02
C ALA A 291 -28.80 7.43 -2.60
N VAL A 292 -28.66 6.12 -2.34
CA VAL A 292 -29.65 5.11 -2.75
C VAL A 292 -30.98 5.31 -2.03
N MET A 293 -30.95 5.67 -0.75
CA MET A 293 -32.18 5.94 0.01
C MET A 293 -32.94 7.16 -0.54
N THR A 294 -32.24 8.25 -0.84
CA THR A 294 -32.84 9.45 -1.44
C THR A 294 -33.38 9.19 -2.84
N ALA A 295 -32.63 8.48 -3.70
CA ALA A 295 -33.08 8.14 -5.05
C ALA A 295 -34.31 7.21 -5.05
N LYS A 296 -34.39 6.24 -4.12
CA LYS A 296 -35.59 5.40 -3.94
C LYS A 296 -36.80 6.19 -3.45
N ALA A 297 -36.59 7.19 -2.58
CA ALA A 297 -37.66 8.05 -2.10
C ALA A 297 -38.25 8.91 -3.23
N GLU A 298 -37.41 9.53 -4.07
CA GLU A 298 -37.86 10.32 -5.23
C GLU A 298 -38.51 9.43 -6.30
N PHE A 299 -37.98 8.23 -6.55
CA PHE A 299 -38.61 7.26 -7.45
C PHE A 299 -40.03 6.93 -7.00
N LYS A 300 -40.23 6.68 -5.69
CA LYS A 300 -41.56 6.37 -5.14
C LYS A 300 -42.52 7.55 -5.26
N LYS A 301 -42.02 8.78 -5.07
CA LYS A 301 -42.81 10.02 -5.19
C LYS A 301 -43.29 10.22 -6.63
N HIS A 302 -42.41 10.12 -7.62
CA HIS A 302 -42.77 10.27 -9.03
C HIS A 302 -43.69 9.13 -9.51
N LYS A 303 -43.45 7.89 -9.10
CA LYS A 303 -44.33 6.76 -9.42
C LYS A 303 -45.74 6.92 -8.82
N SER A 304 -45.85 7.53 -7.65
CA SER A 304 -47.15 7.82 -7.03
C SER A 304 -47.90 8.98 -7.69
N GLN A 305 -47.19 9.93 -8.30
CA GLN A 305 -47.79 11.01 -9.08
C GLN A 305 -48.29 10.50 -10.44
N GLU A 306 -47.57 9.58 -11.08
CA GLU A 306 -47.97 8.99 -12.37
C GLU A 306 -49.21 8.07 -12.24
N MET A 307 -49.45 7.47 -11.06
CA MET A 307 -50.66 6.69 -10.77
C MET A 307 -51.89 7.52 -10.33
N ARG A 308 -51.74 8.84 -10.17
CA ARG A 308 -52.84 9.75 -9.82
C ARG A 308 -53.42 10.51 -11.02
N PHE A 309 -52.91 10.23 -12.22
CA PHE A 309 -53.43 10.67 -13.52
C PHE A 309 -53.83 9.45 -14.33
#